data_AF-A0A7C1L1I2-F1
#
_entry.id   AF-A0A7C1L1I2-F1
#
_cell.length_a   1.000
_cell.length_b   1.000
_cell.length_c   1.000
_cell.angle_alpha   90.00
_cell.angle_beta   90.00
_cell.angle_gamma   90.00
#
_symmetry.space_group_name_H-M   'P 1'
#
loop_
_entity.id
_entity.type
_entity.pdbx_description
1 polymer ?
#
loop_
_entity_poly.entity_id
_entity_poly.type
_entity_poly.pdbx_seq_one_letter_code
_entity_poly.pdbx_strand_id
1 'polypeptide(L)'
;MDVVAYAVCYNEAQLLPYYIRHYQSFCSKVVIYDNYSNDGSKQIARSMGAEVRLFGNSQLDDREYLKIKNNCWKGSGADFIIVGDLDEFIYHPDIVNHLKWCKSKKIALPSIEGYNIYSEITPTTKGQIYEQIRTGFYDKNFSKQAIFSPKIKEINFGFGCHTNRAKGVKGGKMYLLHYRCIGGVQDMINRHRMYAMRMCDFNKQRKFGAHYFRNKEQLLKEWQKNINLSKELLFLSNETPDIQSYQETTRT
;
A
#
# COMPACT_ATOMS: atom_id res chain seq x y z
N MET A 1 -0.55 21.97 1.06
CA MET A 1 -1.00 20.69 0.50
C MET A 1 -1.11 19.77 1.68
N ASP A 2 -2.31 19.33 2.01
CA ASP A 2 -2.55 18.47 3.17
C ASP A 2 -2.89 17.04 2.72
N VAL A 3 -2.20 16.04 3.26
CA VAL A 3 -2.36 14.63 2.90
C VAL A 3 -2.41 13.80 4.16
N VAL A 4 -3.35 12.86 4.25
CA VAL A 4 -3.49 11.96 5.40
C VAL A 4 -3.44 10.52 4.92
N ALA A 5 -2.60 9.71 5.57
CA ALA A 5 -2.47 8.28 5.30
C ALA A 5 -3.17 7.43 6.36
N TYR A 6 -3.88 6.41 5.89
CA TYR A 6 -4.55 5.38 6.67
C TYR A 6 -4.10 4.01 6.18
N ALA A 7 -3.62 3.15 7.09
CA ALA A 7 -3.33 1.75 6.76
C ALA A 7 -3.95 0.79 7.76
N VAL A 8 -4.33 -0.39 7.29
CA VAL A 8 -4.58 -1.54 8.15
C VAL A 8 -3.26 -2.29 8.37
N CYS A 9 -3.08 -2.81 9.57
CA CYS A 9 -1.83 -3.45 10.00
C CYS A 9 -2.13 -4.72 10.82
N TYR A 10 -1.31 -5.75 10.59
CA TYR A 10 -1.17 -6.87 11.51
C TYR A 10 0.22 -7.47 11.40
N ASN A 11 0.97 -7.45 12.50
CA ASN A 11 2.32 -8.00 12.62
C ASN A 11 3.27 -7.57 11.50
N GLU A 12 3.55 -6.27 11.45
CA GLU A 12 4.37 -5.62 10.44
C GLU A 12 5.58 -4.90 11.03
N ALA A 13 6.08 -5.30 12.21
CA ALA A 13 7.13 -4.59 12.93
C ALA A 13 8.37 -4.25 12.07
N GLN A 14 8.67 -5.10 11.08
CA GLN A 14 9.75 -4.89 10.11
C GLN A 14 9.48 -3.77 9.09
N LEU A 15 8.28 -3.71 8.50
CA LEU A 15 7.92 -2.74 7.46
C LEU A 15 7.47 -1.39 8.04
N LEU A 16 6.90 -1.40 9.24
CA LEU A 16 6.32 -0.24 9.91
C LEU A 16 7.23 0.99 9.93
N PRO A 17 8.52 0.87 10.29
CA PRO A 17 9.42 2.01 10.28
C PRO A 17 9.58 2.66 8.91
N TYR A 18 9.61 1.86 7.84
CA TYR A 18 9.71 2.37 6.48
C TYR A 18 8.40 3.03 6.03
N TYR A 19 7.26 2.39 6.32
CA TYR A 19 5.94 2.94 6.01
C TYR A 19 5.74 4.32 6.64
N ILE A 20 6.01 4.44 7.94
CA ILE A 20 5.83 5.72 8.65
C ILE A 20 6.79 6.78 8.12
N ARG A 21 8.09 6.48 7.94
CA ARG A 21 9.06 7.45 7.39
C ARG A 21 8.66 7.92 5.99
N HIS A 22 8.22 7.01 5.14
CA HIS A 22 7.76 7.32 3.79
C HIS A 22 6.61 8.33 3.84
N TYR A 23 5.53 7.99 4.55
CA TYR A 23 4.35 8.85 4.57
C TYR A 23 4.55 10.13 5.37
N GLN A 24 5.35 10.15 6.44
CA GLN A 24 5.68 11.40 7.16
C GLN A 24 6.47 12.40 6.33
N SER A 25 7.13 11.96 5.25
CA SER A 25 7.85 12.90 4.37
C SER A 25 6.93 13.85 3.59
N PHE A 26 5.63 13.54 3.47
CA PHE A 26 4.67 14.40 2.74
C PHE A 26 3.22 14.40 3.30
N CYS A 27 2.89 13.55 4.27
CA CYS A 27 1.60 13.53 4.95
C CYS A 27 1.68 14.29 6.27
N SER A 28 0.62 15.05 6.59
CA SER A 28 0.48 15.71 7.88
C SER A 28 0.12 14.74 9.00
N LYS A 29 -0.46 13.59 8.65
CA LYS A 29 -0.93 12.58 9.60
C LYS A 29 -0.87 11.17 9.01
N VAL A 30 -0.43 10.24 9.85
CA VAL A 30 -0.44 8.79 9.57
C VAL A 30 -1.27 8.11 10.66
N VAL A 31 -2.28 7.34 10.25
CA VAL A 31 -3.17 6.59 11.13
C VAL A 31 -3.07 5.10 10.81
N ILE A 32 -2.65 4.31 11.78
CA ILE A 32 -2.54 2.87 11.67
C ILE A 32 -3.72 2.22 12.41
N TYR A 33 -4.57 1.53 11.66
CA TYR A 33 -5.56 0.62 12.20
C TYR A 33 -4.87 -0.73 12.44
N ASP A 34 -4.58 -1.04 13.69
CA ASP A 34 -3.93 -2.28 14.11
C ASP A 34 -4.97 -3.34 14.49
N ASN A 35 -4.86 -4.52 13.87
CA ASN A 35 -5.74 -5.65 14.15
C ASN A 35 -5.20 -6.53 15.28
N TYR A 36 -4.83 -5.92 16.41
CA TYR A 36 -4.28 -6.58 17.58
C TYR A 36 -2.96 -7.31 17.33
N SER A 37 -1.99 -6.64 16.71
CA SER A 37 -0.64 -7.18 16.52
C SER A 37 0.03 -7.54 17.86
N ASN A 38 0.90 -8.54 17.83
CA ASN A 38 1.63 -9.06 18.99
C ASN A 38 3.17 -9.09 18.80
N ASP A 39 3.67 -8.48 17.72
CA ASP A 39 5.10 -8.44 17.35
C ASP A 39 5.80 -7.10 17.70
N GLY A 40 5.11 -6.20 18.42
CA GLY A 40 5.62 -4.85 18.72
C GLY A 40 5.18 -3.76 17.73
N SER A 41 4.43 -4.09 16.68
CA SER A 41 3.97 -3.13 15.65
C SER A 41 3.33 -1.86 16.24
N LYS A 42 2.44 -2.00 17.22
CA LYS A 42 1.75 -0.85 17.87
C LYS A 42 2.72 0.09 18.57
N GLN A 43 3.70 -0.45 19.28
CA GLN A 43 4.69 0.30 20.04
C GLN A 43 5.59 1.07 19.09
N ILE A 44 6.05 0.42 18.01
CA ILE A 44 6.84 1.04 16.95
C ILE A 44 6.05 2.17 16.28
N ALA A 45 4.78 1.92 15.94
CA ALA A 45 3.95 2.93 15.29
C ALA A 45 3.79 4.19 16.15
N ARG A 46 3.49 4.01 17.44
CA ARG A 46 3.33 5.12 18.40
C ARG A 46 4.63 5.87 18.63
N SER A 47 5.75 5.16 18.80
CA SER A 47 7.05 5.80 19.05
C SER A 47 7.52 6.65 17.87
N MET A 48 7.05 6.33 16.67
CA MET A 48 7.32 7.11 15.45
C MET A 48 6.25 8.18 15.17
N GLY A 49 5.30 8.41 16.08
CA GLY A 49 4.33 9.51 15.96
C GLY A 49 3.10 9.21 15.09
N ALA A 50 2.86 7.94 14.72
CA ALA A 50 1.60 7.56 14.09
C ALA A 50 0.48 7.41 15.13
N GLU A 51 -0.74 7.81 14.76
CA GLU A 51 -1.92 7.51 15.55
C GLU A 51 -2.27 6.03 15.38
N VAL A 52 -2.44 5.29 16.48
CA VAL A 52 -2.79 3.86 16.44
C VAL A 52 -4.21 3.65 16.95
N ARG A 53 -5.06 3.07 16.10
CA ARG A 53 -6.44 2.67 16.42
C ARG A 53 -6.54 1.15 16.37
N LEU A 54 -7.21 0.54 17.34
CA LEU A 54 -7.48 -0.90 17.30
C LEU A 54 -8.78 -1.16 16.53
N PHE A 55 -8.86 -2.31 15.87
CA PHE A 55 -10.09 -2.77 15.24
C PHE A 55 -10.19 -4.29 15.20
N GLY A 56 -11.40 -4.81 14.98
CA GLY A 56 -11.67 -6.24 14.86
C GLY A 56 -11.33 -7.01 16.14
N ASN A 57 -10.77 -8.21 15.99
CA ASN A 57 -10.53 -9.15 17.10
C ASN A 57 -9.30 -10.06 16.87
N SER A 58 -8.30 -9.59 16.11
CA SER A 58 -7.14 -10.35 15.59
C SER A 58 -7.41 -11.35 14.46
N GLN A 59 -8.67 -11.64 14.11
CA GLN A 59 -8.95 -12.43 12.93
C GLN A 59 -8.83 -11.57 11.66
N LEU A 60 -8.31 -12.18 10.59
CA LEU A 60 -8.37 -11.58 9.27
C LEU A 60 -9.80 -11.71 8.74
N ASP A 61 -10.51 -10.59 8.79
CA ASP A 61 -11.87 -10.43 8.30
C ASP A 61 -11.92 -9.28 7.30
N ASP A 62 -12.08 -9.62 6.02
CA ASP A 62 -12.09 -8.62 4.95
C ASP A 62 -13.29 -7.67 5.05
N ARG A 63 -14.35 -8.01 5.80
CA ARG A 63 -15.48 -7.09 6.04
C ARG A 63 -15.06 -5.92 6.92
N GLU A 64 -14.26 -6.18 7.95
CA GLU A 64 -13.73 -5.12 8.83
C GLU A 64 -12.72 -4.26 8.08
N TYR A 65 -11.85 -4.88 7.26
CA TYR A 65 -10.91 -4.14 6.41
C TYR A 65 -11.67 -3.21 5.46
N LEU A 66 -12.70 -3.74 4.80
CA LEU A 66 -13.52 -2.99 3.85
C LEU A 66 -14.31 -1.87 4.52
N LYS A 67 -14.86 -2.12 5.72
CA LYS A 67 -15.56 -1.11 6.51
C LYS A 67 -14.63 0.05 6.86
N ILE A 68 -13.41 -0.24 7.31
CA ILE A 68 -12.41 0.78 7.64
C ILE A 68 -12.02 1.56 6.38
N LYS A 69 -11.56 0.88 5.33
CA LYS A 69 -11.03 1.53 4.13
C LYS A 69 -12.06 2.39 3.40
N ASN A 70 -13.36 2.07 3.49
CA ASN A 70 -14.41 2.91 2.93
C ASN A 70 -14.80 4.10 3.81
N ASN A 71 -14.48 4.13 5.11
CA ASN A 71 -15.04 5.11 6.05
C ASN A 71 -14.02 5.90 6.87
N CYS A 72 -12.77 5.44 7.01
CA CYS A 72 -11.78 6.05 7.91
C CYS A 72 -11.45 7.52 7.59
N TRP A 73 -11.68 7.94 6.35
CA TRP A 73 -11.36 9.26 5.81
C TRP A 73 -12.56 10.21 5.78
N LYS A 74 -13.77 9.73 6.09
CA LYS A 74 -14.99 10.55 6.03
C LYS A 74 -14.89 11.71 7.03
N GLY A 75 -15.22 12.91 6.55
CA GLY A 75 -15.07 14.14 7.33
C GLY A 75 -13.65 14.74 7.32
N SER A 76 -12.69 14.12 6.63
CA SER A 76 -11.36 14.72 6.47
C SER A 76 -11.40 15.99 5.61
N GLY A 77 -10.71 17.03 6.07
CA GLY A 77 -10.49 18.28 5.33
C GLY A 77 -9.26 18.26 4.42
N ALA A 78 -8.55 17.14 4.33
CA ALA A 78 -7.31 17.02 3.57
C ALA A 78 -7.52 17.22 2.06
N ASP A 79 -6.44 17.51 1.33
CA ASP A 79 -6.48 17.61 -0.13
C ASP A 79 -6.53 16.24 -0.79
N PHE A 80 -5.75 15.29 -0.23
CA PHE A 80 -5.71 13.88 -0.64
C PHE A 80 -5.70 12.96 0.58
N ILE A 81 -6.24 11.76 0.38
CA ILE A 81 -6.28 10.66 1.34
C ILE A 81 -5.55 9.49 0.73
N ILE A 82 -4.75 8.82 1.55
CA ILE A 82 -4.14 7.54 1.22
C ILE A 82 -4.78 6.46 2.11
N VAL A 83 -5.27 5.39 1.49
CA VAL A 83 -5.88 4.24 2.17
C VAL A 83 -5.35 2.95 1.57
N GLY A 84 -4.65 2.13 2.36
CA GLY A 84 -4.04 0.90 1.86
C GLY A 84 -3.74 -0.14 2.95
N ASP A 85 -2.97 -1.14 2.58
CA ASP A 85 -2.30 -2.06 3.49
C ASP A 85 -0.91 -1.52 3.88
N LEU A 86 -0.34 -1.97 4.99
CA LEU A 86 0.95 -1.45 5.47
C LEU A 86 2.15 -1.83 4.59
N ASP A 87 1.98 -2.81 3.71
CA ASP A 87 2.96 -3.20 2.69
C ASP A 87 2.77 -2.47 1.35
N GLU A 88 1.84 -1.50 1.24
CA GLU A 88 1.57 -0.73 0.01
C GLU A 88 2.07 0.72 0.12
N PHE A 89 3.00 1.10 -0.77
CA PHE A 89 3.63 2.42 -0.77
C PHE A 89 3.28 3.19 -2.04
N ILE A 90 2.60 4.34 -1.90
CA ILE A 90 2.37 5.28 -3.00
C ILE A 90 3.65 6.06 -3.27
N TYR A 91 4.14 5.99 -4.50
CA TYR A 91 5.40 6.59 -4.89
C TYR A 91 5.26 7.50 -6.12
N HIS A 92 5.98 8.62 -6.04
CA HIS A 92 6.31 9.50 -7.16
C HIS A 92 7.61 10.22 -6.80
N PRO A 93 8.57 10.38 -7.74
CA PRO A 93 9.87 11.00 -7.42
C PRO A 93 9.74 12.44 -6.89
N ASP A 94 8.72 13.17 -7.35
CA ASP A 94 8.35 14.49 -6.82
C ASP A 94 6.88 14.49 -6.33
N ILE A 95 6.57 13.68 -5.33
CA ILE A 95 5.20 13.45 -4.87
C ILE A 95 4.48 14.74 -4.44
N VAL A 96 5.20 15.67 -3.81
CA VAL A 96 4.61 16.90 -3.29
C VAL A 96 4.15 17.82 -4.43
N ASN A 97 4.99 18.08 -5.43
CA ASN A 97 4.59 18.94 -6.54
C ASN A 97 3.60 18.24 -7.47
N HIS A 98 3.73 16.92 -7.64
CA HIS A 98 2.76 16.15 -8.41
C HIS A 98 1.35 16.20 -7.82
N LEU A 99 1.22 16.10 -6.49
CA LEU A 99 -0.08 16.27 -5.82
C LEU A 99 -0.60 17.71 -5.93
N LYS A 100 0.27 18.72 -5.87
CA LYS A 100 -0.12 20.13 -6.11
C LYS A 100 -0.68 20.32 -7.52
N TRP A 101 -0.02 19.72 -8.52
CA TRP A 101 -0.51 19.71 -9.89
C TRP A 101 -1.83 18.95 -10.02
N CYS A 102 -1.97 17.77 -9.40
CA CYS A 102 -3.23 17.02 -9.40
C CYS A 102 -4.38 17.86 -8.85
N LYS A 103 -4.15 18.55 -7.72
CA LYS A 103 -5.13 19.46 -7.11
C LYS A 103 -5.49 20.62 -8.04
N SER A 104 -4.52 21.27 -8.68
CA SER A 104 -4.79 22.39 -9.61
C SER A 104 -5.56 21.95 -10.84
N LYS A 105 -5.35 20.72 -11.31
CA LYS A 105 -6.09 20.08 -12.40
C LYS A 105 -7.41 19.43 -11.97
N LYS A 106 -7.80 19.57 -10.70
CA LYS A 106 -9.01 18.96 -10.11
C LYS A 106 -9.05 17.43 -10.25
N ILE A 107 -7.88 16.79 -10.38
CA ILE A 107 -7.75 15.33 -10.41
C ILE A 107 -8.10 14.80 -9.02
N ALA A 108 -9.18 14.03 -8.95
CA ALA A 108 -9.68 13.43 -7.71
C ALA A 108 -9.21 11.99 -7.54
N LEU A 109 -8.86 11.31 -8.64
CA LEU A 109 -8.49 9.90 -8.68
C LEU A 109 -7.15 9.76 -9.43
N PRO A 110 -6.00 9.96 -8.76
CA PRO A 110 -4.69 9.73 -9.38
C PRO A 110 -4.60 8.32 -9.97
N SER A 111 -4.10 8.18 -11.20
CA SER A 111 -3.94 6.89 -11.87
C SER A 111 -2.79 6.12 -11.23
N ILE A 112 -2.99 4.85 -10.89
CA ILE A 112 -2.00 4.02 -10.19
C ILE A 112 -1.53 2.87 -11.06
N GLU A 113 -0.22 2.72 -11.20
CA GLU A 113 0.43 1.50 -11.69
C GLU A 113 1.04 0.73 -10.52
N GLY A 114 0.58 -0.50 -10.34
CA GLY A 114 1.02 -1.38 -9.26
C GLY A 114 2.22 -2.25 -9.64
N TYR A 115 3.16 -2.36 -8.72
CA TYR A 115 4.34 -3.19 -8.83
C TYR A 115 4.41 -4.14 -7.65
N ASN A 116 4.58 -5.42 -7.95
CA ASN A 116 4.82 -6.44 -6.93
C ASN A 116 6.33 -6.50 -6.65
N ILE A 117 6.72 -6.26 -5.41
CA ILE A 117 8.13 -6.17 -5.03
C ILE A 117 8.58 -7.49 -4.42
N TYR A 118 9.67 -8.03 -4.95
CA TYR A 118 10.29 -9.26 -4.47
C TYR A 118 11.76 -9.03 -4.20
N SER A 119 12.23 -9.54 -3.06
CA SER A 119 13.64 -9.47 -2.69
C SER A 119 14.04 -10.54 -1.68
N GLU A 120 15.22 -11.11 -1.86
CA GLU A 120 15.87 -11.94 -0.83
C GLU A 120 16.34 -11.10 0.38
N ILE A 121 16.36 -9.78 0.24
CA ILE A 121 16.89 -8.86 1.25
C ILE A 121 15.80 -8.46 2.24
N THR A 122 16.12 -8.57 3.52
CA THR A 122 15.40 -7.91 4.62
C THR A 122 15.93 -6.47 4.74
N PRO A 123 15.07 -5.44 4.72
CA PRO A 123 15.54 -4.06 4.80
C PRO A 123 16.09 -3.77 6.20
N THR A 124 17.19 -3.03 6.27
CA THR A 124 17.97 -2.79 7.51
C THR A 124 18.34 -1.32 7.74
N THR A 125 18.19 -0.45 6.75
CA THR A 125 18.58 0.96 6.87
C THR A 125 17.52 1.82 7.55
N LYS A 126 17.92 3.01 7.97
CA LYS A 126 17.01 4.08 8.40
C LYS A 126 16.50 4.95 7.25
N GLY A 127 16.92 4.66 6.01
CA GLY A 127 16.49 5.38 4.80
C GLY A 127 15.13 4.91 4.28
N GLN A 128 14.81 5.26 3.04
CA GLN A 128 13.61 4.78 2.37
C GLN A 128 13.79 3.33 1.90
N ILE A 129 12.71 2.54 1.92
CA ILE A 129 12.79 1.11 1.59
C ILE A 129 13.26 0.86 0.15
N TYR A 130 12.89 1.75 -0.76
CA TYR A 130 13.27 1.69 -2.17
C TYR A 130 14.73 2.07 -2.45
N GLU A 131 15.48 2.57 -1.46
CA GLU A 131 16.93 2.76 -1.59
C GLU A 131 17.67 1.40 -1.56
N GLN A 132 17.13 0.42 -0.82
CA GLN A 132 17.68 -0.94 -0.72
C GLN A 132 16.96 -1.93 -1.64
N ILE A 133 15.63 -1.83 -1.75
CA ILE A 133 14.80 -2.81 -2.45
C ILE A 133 14.02 -2.14 -3.58
N ARG A 134 14.58 -2.25 -4.79
CA ARG A 134 14.05 -1.63 -6.02
C ARG A 134 13.74 -2.62 -7.14
N THR A 135 13.70 -3.92 -6.84
CA THR A 135 13.41 -4.97 -7.82
C THR A 135 11.97 -5.45 -7.72
N GLY A 136 11.26 -5.44 -8.84
CA GLY A 136 9.88 -5.87 -8.91
C GLY A 136 9.40 -6.04 -10.34
N PHE A 137 8.10 -6.29 -10.50
CA PHE A 137 7.47 -6.33 -11.81
C PHE A 137 6.08 -5.71 -11.75
N TYR A 138 5.64 -5.15 -12.88
CA TYR A 138 4.30 -4.62 -13.01
C TYR A 138 3.27 -5.74 -12.83
N ASP A 139 2.26 -5.49 -12.01
CA ASP A 139 1.13 -6.41 -11.84
C ASP A 139 -0.15 -5.60 -11.63
N LYS A 140 -1.06 -5.73 -12.60
CA LYS A 140 -2.36 -5.06 -12.62
C LYS A 140 -3.20 -5.29 -11.37
N ASN A 141 -2.98 -6.39 -10.64
CA ASN A 141 -3.71 -6.66 -9.41
C ASN A 141 -3.34 -5.68 -8.28
N PHE A 142 -2.17 -5.03 -8.36
CA PHE A 142 -1.74 -4.02 -7.39
C PHE A 142 -1.93 -2.58 -7.90
N SER A 143 -2.47 -2.38 -9.11
CA SER A 143 -2.89 -1.08 -9.65
C SER A 143 -4.19 -0.60 -8.97
N LYS A 144 -4.16 -0.49 -7.64
CA LYS A 144 -5.31 -0.18 -6.77
C LYS A 144 -5.40 1.33 -6.52
N GLN A 145 -6.61 1.85 -6.42
CA GLN A 145 -6.85 3.27 -6.10
C GLN A 145 -6.60 3.57 -4.61
N ALA A 146 -5.34 3.51 -4.17
CA ALA A 146 -4.98 3.72 -2.76
C ALA A 146 -4.77 5.20 -2.39
N ILE A 147 -4.84 6.13 -3.35
CA ILE A 147 -4.84 7.58 -3.10
C ILE A 147 -5.99 8.25 -3.85
N PHE A 148 -6.68 9.19 -3.23
CA PHE A 148 -7.79 9.92 -3.84
C PHE A 148 -8.11 11.21 -3.07
N SER A 149 -8.79 12.16 -3.70
CA SER A 149 -9.28 13.36 -3.01
C SER A 149 -10.52 13.04 -2.18
N PRO A 150 -10.64 13.50 -0.91
CA PRO A 150 -11.82 13.25 -0.08
C PRO A 150 -13.06 14.03 -0.55
N LYS A 151 -12.93 14.86 -1.61
CA LYS A 151 -14.06 15.53 -2.26
C LYS A 151 -14.94 14.58 -3.07
N ILE A 152 -14.51 13.34 -3.30
CA ILE A 152 -15.39 12.30 -3.85
C ILE A 152 -16.47 11.96 -2.83
N LYS A 153 -17.66 11.56 -3.30
CA LYS A 153 -18.76 11.17 -2.40
C LYS A 153 -18.46 9.87 -1.64
N GLU A 154 -17.97 8.86 -2.37
CA GLU A 154 -17.65 7.54 -1.84
C GLU A 154 -16.55 6.92 -2.71
N ILE A 155 -15.62 6.19 -2.08
CA ILE A 155 -14.63 5.38 -2.79
C ILE A 155 -15.25 4.05 -3.27
N ASN A 156 -16.13 3.45 -2.46
CA ASN A 156 -16.85 2.21 -2.76
C ASN A 156 -15.91 1.07 -3.19
N PHE A 157 -14.89 0.78 -2.39
CA PHE A 157 -14.03 -0.38 -2.60
C PHE A 157 -14.85 -1.68 -2.60
N GLY A 158 -14.46 -2.63 -3.43
CA GLY A 158 -14.86 -4.04 -3.33
C GLY A 158 -13.93 -4.83 -2.39
N PHE A 159 -14.26 -6.10 -2.15
CA PHE A 159 -13.39 -7.02 -1.40
C PHE A 159 -11.99 -7.09 -2.03
N GLY A 160 -10.95 -7.04 -1.18
CA GLY A 160 -9.54 -6.94 -1.62
C GLY A 160 -9.13 -5.59 -2.21
N CYS A 161 -10.05 -4.63 -2.34
CA CYS A 161 -9.83 -3.27 -2.83
C CYS A 161 -9.21 -3.18 -4.25
N HIS A 162 -9.21 -4.27 -5.03
CA HIS A 162 -8.76 -4.30 -6.42
C HIS A 162 -9.63 -3.46 -7.36
N THR A 163 -10.86 -3.19 -6.95
CA THR A 163 -11.82 -2.35 -7.68
C THR A 163 -12.49 -1.35 -6.75
N ASN A 164 -12.96 -0.26 -7.33
CA ASN A 164 -13.73 0.78 -6.65
C ASN A 164 -14.79 1.34 -7.61
N ARG A 165 -15.78 2.07 -7.10
CA ARG A 165 -16.84 2.71 -7.91
C ARG A 165 -16.88 4.22 -7.72
N ALA A 166 -15.74 4.82 -7.35
CA ALA A 166 -15.62 6.25 -7.20
C ALA A 166 -15.80 6.97 -8.53
N LYS A 167 -16.37 8.17 -8.46
CA LYS A 167 -16.49 9.08 -9.60
C LYS A 167 -15.64 10.32 -9.33
N GLY A 168 -14.90 10.75 -10.35
CA GLY A 168 -14.02 11.90 -10.27
C GLY A 168 -13.10 11.99 -11.48
N VAL A 169 -12.45 13.14 -11.66
CA VAL A 169 -11.45 13.32 -12.72
C VAL A 169 -10.26 12.41 -12.42
N LYS A 170 -9.89 11.59 -13.41
CA LYS A 170 -8.72 10.70 -13.37
C LYS A 170 -7.54 11.36 -14.07
N GLY A 171 -6.32 11.02 -13.67
CA GLY A 171 -5.08 11.56 -14.25
C GLY A 171 -3.92 11.42 -13.29
N GLY A 172 -2.79 12.07 -13.54
CA GLY A 172 -1.71 12.16 -12.54
C GLY A 172 -1.16 10.80 -12.13
N LYS A 173 -0.48 10.12 -13.07
CA LYS A 173 0.11 8.80 -12.86
C LYS A 173 1.02 8.78 -11.62
N MET A 174 0.86 7.77 -10.78
CA MET A 174 1.72 7.44 -9.64
C MET A 174 1.90 5.93 -9.59
N TYR A 175 2.81 5.49 -8.72
CA TYR A 175 3.14 4.09 -8.56
C TYR A 175 2.67 3.58 -7.20
N LEU A 176 2.27 2.31 -7.14
CA LEU A 176 2.08 1.59 -5.89
C LEU A 176 3.08 0.45 -5.83
N LEU A 177 3.95 0.49 -4.82
CA LEU A 177 4.95 -0.55 -4.56
C LEU A 177 4.44 -1.45 -3.44
N HIS A 178 4.24 -2.74 -3.73
CA HIS A 178 3.71 -3.72 -2.78
C HIS A 178 4.82 -4.62 -2.25
N TYR A 179 5.30 -4.33 -1.03
CA TYR A 179 6.48 -4.90 -0.36
C TYR A 179 6.21 -6.18 0.44
N ARG A 180 5.19 -6.94 0.05
CA ARG A 180 4.76 -8.13 0.77
C ARG A 180 5.77 -9.29 0.74
N CYS A 181 6.60 -9.37 -0.30
CA CYS A 181 7.45 -10.53 -0.59
C CYS A 181 8.95 -10.19 -0.51
N ILE A 182 9.38 -9.60 0.61
CA ILE A 182 10.78 -9.28 0.89
C ILE A 182 11.32 -10.13 2.06
N GLY A 183 12.64 -10.21 2.23
CA GLY A 183 13.28 -11.05 3.25
C GLY A 183 13.44 -12.52 2.85
N GLY A 184 13.21 -12.83 1.58
CA GLY A 184 13.36 -14.17 1.05
C GLY A 184 12.13 -15.08 1.20
N VAL A 185 12.22 -16.25 0.57
CA VAL A 185 11.07 -17.17 0.43
C VAL A 185 10.54 -17.69 1.76
N GLN A 186 11.41 -17.83 2.78
CA GLN A 186 11.02 -18.34 4.08
C GLN A 186 10.12 -17.34 4.83
N ASP A 187 10.42 -16.04 4.73
CA ASP A 187 9.60 -14.98 5.29
C ASP A 187 8.23 -14.93 4.61
N MET A 188 8.19 -15.06 3.28
CA MET A 188 6.93 -15.18 2.55
C MET A 188 6.09 -16.37 3.04
N ILE A 189 6.69 -17.56 3.22
CA ILE A 189 6.01 -18.76 3.71
C ILE A 189 5.48 -18.54 5.14
N ASN A 190 6.30 -17.97 6.02
CA ASN A 190 5.94 -17.71 7.41
C ASN A 190 4.75 -16.74 7.51
N ARG A 191 4.80 -15.65 6.74
CA ARG A 191 3.70 -14.69 6.62
C ARG A 191 2.42 -15.35 6.12
N HIS A 192 2.49 -16.22 5.11
CA HIS A 192 1.32 -16.93 4.61
C HIS A 192 0.67 -17.81 5.68
N ARG A 193 1.48 -18.59 6.41
CA ARG A 193 0.99 -19.41 7.52
C ARG A 193 0.34 -18.58 8.61
N MET A 194 0.97 -17.47 9.00
CA MET A 194 0.44 -16.54 10.00
C MET A 194 -0.94 -16.01 9.61
N TYR A 195 -1.11 -15.59 8.35
CA TYR A 195 -2.38 -15.08 7.84
C TYR A 195 -3.44 -16.18 7.66
N ALA A 196 -3.04 -17.40 7.31
CA ALA A 196 -3.96 -18.54 7.22
C ALA A 196 -4.56 -18.91 8.59
N MET A 197 -3.74 -18.93 9.66
CA MET A 197 -4.17 -19.31 11.01
C MET A 197 -5.25 -18.38 11.59
N ARG A 198 -5.21 -17.09 11.21
CA ARG A 198 -6.15 -16.07 11.71
C ARG A 198 -7.36 -15.84 10.81
N MET A 199 -7.50 -16.58 9.71
CA MET A 199 -8.59 -16.37 8.75
C MET A 199 -9.96 -16.57 9.41
N CYS A 200 -10.87 -15.60 9.28
CA CYS A 200 -12.23 -15.75 9.78
C CYS A 200 -13.06 -16.72 8.92
N ASP A 201 -14.15 -17.27 9.47
CA ASP A 201 -14.96 -18.26 8.76
C ASP A 201 -15.71 -17.69 7.57
N PHE A 202 -16.14 -16.42 7.64
CA PHE A 202 -16.73 -15.72 6.50
C PHE A 202 -15.78 -15.72 5.29
N ASN A 203 -14.51 -15.38 5.51
CA ASN A 203 -13.52 -15.37 4.45
C ASN A 203 -13.25 -16.78 3.89
N LYS A 204 -13.15 -17.80 4.76
CA LYS A 204 -12.98 -19.21 4.33
C LYS A 204 -14.13 -19.65 3.42
N GLN A 205 -15.38 -19.40 3.82
CA GLN A 205 -16.57 -19.78 3.06
C GLN A 205 -16.63 -19.07 1.68
N ARG A 206 -16.18 -17.81 1.60
CA ARG A 206 -16.17 -17.01 0.37
C ARG A 206 -14.88 -17.13 -0.44
N LYS A 207 -13.90 -17.91 0.02
CA LYS A 207 -12.56 -18.04 -0.56
C LYS A 207 -11.80 -16.69 -0.67
N PHE A 208 -12.11 -15.72 0.19
CA PHE A 208 -11.31 -14.52 0.32
C PHE A 208 -9.99 -14.84 1.04
N GLY A 209 -8.88 -14.35 0.50
CA GLY A 209 -7.55 -14.70 1.00
C GLY A 209 -7.14 -16.17 0.75
N ALA A 210 -7.78 -16.88 -0.19
CA ALA A 210 -7.49 -18.30 -0.45
C ALA A 210 -6.00 -18.60 -0.76
N HIS A 211 -5.27 -17.62 -1.28
CA HIS A 211 -3.83 -17.76 -1.54
C HIS A 211 -3.00 -17.99 -0.27
N TYR A 212 -3.48 -17.60 0.93
CA TYR A 212 -2.82 -17.89 2.20
C TYR A 212 -2.77 -19.38 2.53
N PHE A 213 -3.67 -20.19 1.97
CA PHE A 213 -3.73 -21.65 2.17
C PHE A 213 -2.89 -22.46 1.17
N ARG A 214 -2.10 -21.79 0.31
CA ARG A 214 -1.17 -22.49 -0.60
C ARG A 214 -0.15 -23.28 0.21
N ASN A 215 0.16 -24.49 -0.24
CA ASN A 215 1.16 -25.33 0.40
C ASN A 215 2.59 -24.81 0.12
N LYS A 216 3.58 -25.36 0.82
CA LYS A 216 5.00 -24.94 0.70
C LYS A 216 5.50 -25.04 -0.75
N GLU A 217 5.18 -26.11 -1.47
CA GLU A 217 5.64 -26.31 -2.84
C GLU A 217 5.06 -25.25 -3.80
N GLN A 218 3.77 -24.93 -3.66
CA GLN A 218 3.12 -23.88 -4.44
C GLN A 218 3.75 -22.51 -4.17
N LEU A 219 4.05 -22.20 -2.90
CA LEU A 219 4.71 -20.95 -2.50
C LEU A 219 6.16 -20.88 -3.03
N LEU A 220 6.91 -21.98 -3.00
CA LEU A 220 8.26 -22.02 -3.59
C LEU A 220 8.22 -21.77 -5.10
N LYS A 221 7.27 -22.40 -5.82
CA LYS A 221 7.06 -22.19 -7.26
C LYS A 221 6.67 -20.75 -7.57
N GLU A 222 5.78 -20.16 -6.77
CA GLU A 222 5.39 -18.75 -6.89
C GLU A 222 6.57 -17.82 -6.68
N TRP A 223 7.36 -18.03 -5.62
CA TRP A 223 8.57 -17.26 -5.34
C TRP A 223 9.54 -17.32 -6.51
N GLN A 224 9.91 -18.52 -6.95
CA GLN A 224 10.89 -18.71 -8.01
C GLN A 224 10.43 -18.05 -9.32
N LYS A 225 9.15 -18.18 -9.66
CA LYS A 225 8.59 -17.51 -10.84
C LYS A 225 8.70 -15.98 -10.71
N ASN A 226 8.26 -15.43 -9.59
CA ASN A 226 8.11 -13.99 -9.42
C ASN A 226 9.44 -13.28 -9.21
N ILE A 227 10.38 -13.87 -8.45
CA ILE A 227 11.74 -13.33 -8.30
C ILE A 227 12.47 -13.31 -9.65
N ASN A 228 12.25 -14.31 -10.52
CA ASN A 228 12.83 -14.34 -11.88
C ASN A 228 12.19 -13.32 -12.84
N LEU A 229 10.95 -12.89 -12.56
CA LEU A 229 10.29 -11.81 -13.30
C LEU A 229 10.73 -10.43 -12.82
N SER A 230 11.17 -10.31 -11.56
CA SER A 230 11.57 -9.04 -10.97
C SER A 230 12.78 -8.46 -11.67
N LYS A 231 12.68 -7.16 -11.99
CA LYS A 231 13.73 -6.35 -12.59
C LYS A 231 13.87 -5.07 -11.79
N GLU A 232 15.02 -4.41 -11.92
CA GLU A 232 15.20 -3.07 -11.36
C GLU A 232 14.16 -2.09 -11.92
N LEU A 233 13.48 -1.39 -11.02
CA LEU A 233 12.47 -0.40 -11.36
C LEU A 233 13.14 0.96 -11.53
N LEU A 234 13.50 1.29 -12.77
CA LEU A 234 14.31 2.48 -13.11
C LEU A 234 13.68 3.82 -12.72
N PHE A 235 12.37 3.88 -12.49
CA PHE A 235 11.72 5.09 -11.97
C PHE A 235 12.00 5.34 -10.48
N LEU A 236 12.61 4.37 -9.77
CA LEU A 236 13.11 4.52 -8.40
C LEU A 236 14.56 5.03 -8.35
N SER A 237 15.31 4.92 -9.46
CA SER A 237 16.72 5.32 -9.53
C SER A 237 16.94 6.76 -10.01
N ASN A 238 15.90 7.45 -10.46
CA ASN A 238 16.04 8.79 -11.00
C ASN A 238 15.98 9.84 -9.88
N GLU A 239 17.10 10.54 -9.68
CA GLU A 239 17.07 11.93 -9.22
C GLU A 239 16.07 12.69 -10.12
N THR A 240 15.00 13.22 -9.52
CA THR A 240 13.96 14.09 -10.08
C THR A 240 13.91 14.19 -11.62
N PRO A 241 12.93 13.54 -12.29
CA PRO A 241 12.66 13.85 -13.69
C PRO A 241 12.26 15.32 -13.83
N ASP A 242 12.82 15.97 -14.83
CA ASP A 242 12.54 17.36 -15.19
C ASP A 242 11.03 17.60 -15.30
N ILE A 243 10.56 18.65 -14.60
CA ILE A 243 9.13 18.97 -14.36
C ILE A 243 8.37 19.24 -15.68
N GLN A 244 9.07 19.36 -16.80
CA GLN A 244 8.50 19.67 -18.12
C GLN A 244 7.82 18.48 -18.83
N SER A 245 8.09 17.23 -18.44
CA SER A 245 7.55 16.05 -19.17
C SER A 245 6.06 15.74 -18.94
N TYR A 246 5.38 16.43 -18.02
CA TYR A 246 3.97 16.18 -17.71
C TYR A 246 2.96 16.94 -18.60
N GLN A 247 3.43 17.74 -19.57
CA GLN A 247 2.55 18.59 -20.39
C GLN A 247 1.97 17.92 -21.65
N GLU A 248 2.41 16.72 -22.04
CA GLU A 248 2.11 16.22 -23.41
C GLU A 248 1.03 15.14 -23.56
N THR A 249 0.40 14.65 -22.48
CA THR A 249 -0.62 13.57 -22.63
C THR A 249 -2.08 14.02 -22.52
N THR A 250 -2.39 15.24 -22.98
CA THR A 250 -3.76 15.65 -23.32
C THR A 250 -3.79 16.48 -24.59
N ARG A 251 -3.46 15.87 -25.74
CA ARG A 251 -3.87 16.32 -27.07
C ARG A 251 -4.01 15.11 -28.01
N THR A 252 -5.18 14.48 -28.00
CA THR A 252 -6.15 14.34 -29.12
C THR A 252 -7.30 13.43 -28.71
#